data_AF-A0A7W1VY89-F1
#
_entry.id   AF-A0A7W1VY89-F1
#
_cell.length_a   1.000
_cell.length_b   1.000
_cell.length_c   1.000
_cell.angle_alpha   90.00
_cell.angle_beta   90.00
_cell.angle_gamma   90.00
#
_symmetry.space_group_name_H-M   'P 1'
#
loop_
_entity.id
_entity.type
_entity.pdbx_description
1 polymer ?
#
loop_
_entity_poly.entity_id
_entity_poly.type
_entity_poly.pdbx_seq_one_letter_code
_entity_poly.pdbx_strand_id
1 'polypeptide(L)'
;MKALKTAVFLLALSCAGASAAAQSDNAVAARRALLFADSLNNAFRYNKWNEFINLSYPGVVRYYGGAEGFREYIKRARSVNSSIVEEKKERIELLQLVNDIREWQCVIRKTRETIIDGRKADVISYMVGQSKDTGQSWKYFDVAYNSVENVIYIMPDISDKLFIPERQIIFERDQLTKKN
;
A
#
# COMPACT_ATOMS: atom_id res chain seq x y z
N MET A 1 37.93 -39.18 -14.95
CA MET A 1 37.57 -38.41 -13.73
C MET A 1 37.76 -36.89 -13.82
N LYS A 2 38.56 -36.32 -14.75
CA LYS A 2 38.69 -34.85 -14.88
C LYS A 2 37.47 -34.16 -15.50
N ALA A 3 36.82 -34.78 -16.50
CA ALA A 3 35.65 -34.22 -17.19
C ALA A 3 34.40 -34.08 -16.30
N LEU A 4 34.26 -34.91 -15.27
CA LEU A 4 33.12 -34.86 -14.35
C LEU A 4 33.19 -33.66 -13.39
N LYS A 5 34.40 -33.17 -13.06
CA LYS A 5 34.60 -32.00 -12.18
C LYS A 5 34.31 -30.68 -12.90
N THR A 6 34.59 -30.59 -14.20
CA THR A 6 34.34 -29.39 -15.01
C THR A 6 32.85 -29.17 -15.29
N ALA A 7 32.09 -30.26 -15.48
CA ALA A 7 30.64 -30.18 -15.71
C ALA A 7 29.87 -29.68 -14.47
N VAL A 8 30.30 -30.04 -13.25
CA VAL A 8 29.68 -29.60 -12.00
C VAL A 8 29.87 -28.10 -11.76
N PHE A 9 31.00 -27.53 -12.18
CA PHE A 9 31.29 -26.10 -12.01
C PHE A 9 30.45 -25.20 -12.94
N LEU A 10 30.17 -25.65 -14.16
CA LEU A 10 29.29 -24.95 -15.10
C LEU A 10 27.82 -25.00 -14.69
N LEU A 11 27.38 -26.08 -14.03
CA LEU A 11 26.00 -26.22 -13.53
C LEU A 11 25.75 -25.36 -12.28
N ALA A 12 26.76 -25.14 -11.44
CA ALA A 12 26.65 -24.25 -10.28
C ALA A 12 26.55 -22.76 -10.68
N LEU A 13 27.18 -22.36 -11.79
CA LEU A 13 27.11 -20.97 -12.29
C LEU A 13 25.74 -20.61 -12.90
N SER A 14 25.05 -21.56 -13.54
CA SER A 14 23.74 -21.30 -14.16
C SER A 14 22.62 -21.14 -13.14
N CYS A 15 22.70 -21.80 -11.98
CA CYS A 15 21.71 -21.64 -10.92
C CYS A 15 21.81 -20.29 -10.16
N ALA A 16 22.97 -19.63 -10.17
CA ALA A 16 23.16 -18.36 -9.47
C ALA A 16 22.51 -17.15 -10.19
N GLY A 17 22.35 -17.21 -11.52
CA GLY A 17 21.79 -16.10 -12.30
C GLY A 17 20.28 -15.90 -12.13
N ALA A 18 19.52 -16.98 -11.90
CA ALA A 18 18.07 -16.92 -11.77
C ALA A 18 17.61 -16.21 -10.47
N SER A 19 18.37 -16.35 -9.38
CA SER A 19 18.05 -15.72 -8.10
C SER A 19 18.29 -14.20 -8.11
N ALA A 20 19.25 -13.71 -8.90
CA ALA A 20 19.54 -12.29 -9.01
C ALA A 20 18.42 -11.50 -9.70
N ALA A 21 17.81 -12.07 -10.75
CA ALA A 21 16.72 -11.43 -11.50
C ALA A 21 15.43 -11.30 -10.67
N ALA A 22 15.07 -12.32 -9.90
CA ALA A 22 13.89 -12.27 -9.03
C ALA A 22 14.02 -11.21 -7.91
N GLN A 23 15.24 -11.00 -7.40
CA GLN A 23 15.50 -9.96 -6.40
C GLN A 23 15.42 -8.54 -6.99
N SER A 24 15.87 -8.33 -8.23
CA SER A 24 15.74 -7.03 -8.90
C SER A 24 14.28 -6.66 -9.17
N ASP A 25 13.45 -7.63 -9.57
CA ASP A 25 12.04 -7.39 -9.89
C ASP A 25 11.24 -7.02 -8.63
N ASN A 26 11.48 -7.71 -7.51
CA ASN A 26 10.91 -7.36 -6.20
C ASN A 26 11.25 -5.92 -5.78
N ALA A 27 12.51 -5.49 -5.95
CA ALA A 27 12.95 -4.16 -5.55
C ALA A 27 12.31 -3.05 -6.42
N VAL A 28 12.19 -3.28 -7.73
CA VAL A 28 11.52 -2.35 -8.65
C VAL A 28 10.03 -2.25 -8.33
N ALA A 29 9.36 -3.39 -8.15
CA ALA A 29 7.94 -3.44 -7.78
C ALA A 29 7.68 -2.73 -6.45
N ALA A 30 8.51 -2.97 -5.43
CA ALA A 30 8.42 -2.31 -4.12
C ALA A 30 8.57 -0.78 -4.23
N ARG A 31 9.57 -0.30 -4.98
CA ARG A 31 9.79 1.14 -5.18
C ARG A 31 8.62 1.78 -5.92
N ARG A 32 8.12 1.13 -6.97
CA ARG A 32 6.96 1.63 -7.73
C ARG A 32 5.68 1.63 -6.90
N ALA A 33 5.48 0.62 -6.07
CA ALA A 33 4.35 0.58 -5.15
C ALA A 33 4.34 1.82 -4.24
N LEU A 34 5.47 2.13 -3.59
CA LEU A 34 5.59 3.32 -2.75
C LEU A 34 5.38 4.62 -3.55
N LEU A 35 5.91 4.70 -4.78
CA LEU A 35 5.75 5.88 -5.63
C LEU A 35 4.27 6.15 -5.95
N PHE A 36 3.53 5.12 -6.38
CA PHE A 36 2.11 5.27 -6.71
C PHE A 36 1.25 5.51 -5.46
N ALA A 37 1.60 4.90 -4.33
CA ALA A 37 0.96 5.19 -3.05
C ALA A 37 1.16 6.66 -2.63
N ASP A 38 2.36 7.22 -2.82
CA ASP A 38 2.61 8.65 -2.57
C ASP A 38 1.82 9.53 -3.55
N SER A 39 1.76 9.15 -4.84
CA SER A 39 0.94 9.84 -5.84
C SER A 39 -0.54 9.88 -5.45
N LEU A 40 -1.10 8.77 -4.96
CA LEU A 40 -2.49 8.70 -4.49
C LEU A 40 -2.71 9.66 -3.31
N ASN A 41 -1.85 9.60 -2.29
CA ASN A 41 -1.95 10.49 -1.12
C ASN A 41 -1.82 11.97 -1.50
N ASN A 42 -0.91 12.29 -2.44
CA ASN A 42 -0.76 13.65 -2.94
C ASN A 42 -1.98 14.08 -3.76
N ALA A 43 -2.56 13.20 -4.57
CA ALA A 43 -3.78 13.49 -5.30
C ALA A 43 -4.95 13.81 -4.36
N PHE A 44 -5.07 13.10 -3.24
CA PHE A 44 -6.04 13.41 -2.18
C PHE A 44 -5.75 14.77 -1.53
N ARG A 45 -4.50 15.02 -1.13
CA ARG A 45 -4.07 16.27 -0.45
C ARG A 45 -4.33 17.51 -1.31
N TYR A 46 -4.04 17.43 -2.60
CA TYR A 46 -4.13 18.55 -3.54
C TYR A 46 -5.44 18.60 -4.31
N ASN A 47 -6.48 17.88 -3.85
CA ASN A 47 -7.81 17.87 -4.45
C ASN A 47 -7.83 17.45 -5.94
N LYS A 48 -6.87 16.62 -6.37
CA LYS A 48 -6.78 16.11 -7.75
C LYS A 48 -7.66 14.87 -7.91
N TRP A 49 -8.98 15.08 -7.89
CA TRP A 49 -9.97 13.99 -7.80
C TRP A 49 -9.88 12.97 -8.92
N ASN A 50 -9.68 13.42 -10.16
CA ASN A 50 -9.55 12.49 -11.28
C ASN A 50 -8.29 11.62 -11.18
N GLU A 51 -7.18 12.20 -10.71
CA GLU A 51 -5.94 11.45 -10.46
C GLU A 51 -6.13 10.46 -9.31
N PHE A 52 -6.80 10.87 -8.23
CA PHE A 52 -7.11 10.00 -7.10
C PHE A 52 -7.98 8.80 -7.53
N ILE A 53 -9.05 9.04 -8.28
CA ILE A 53 -9.93 7.99 -8.81
C ILE A 53 -9.14 7.06 -9.74
N ASN A 54 -8.31 7.62 -10.63
CA ASN A 54 -7.49 6.82 -11.55
C ASN A 54 -6.47 5.96 -10.82
N LEU A 55 -5.91 6.42 -9.70
CA LEU A 55 -4.98 5.65 -8.86
C LEU A 55 -5.71 4.71 -7.89
N SER A 56 -7.02 4.82 -7.78
CA SER A 56 -7.82 3.97 -6.90
C SER A 56 -8.10 2.60 -7.52
N TYR A 57 -8.22 1.58 -6.68
CA TYR A 57 -8.57 0.23 -7.08
C TYR A 57 -9.99 0.21 -7.68
N PRO A 58 -10.21 -0.41 -8.87
CA PRO A 58 -11.52 -0.37 -9.52
C PRO A 58 -12.68 -0.89 -8.67
N GLY A 59 -12.41 -1.84 -7.76
CA GLY A 59 -13.40 -2.35 -6.83
C GLY A 59 -13.99 -1.30 -5.90
N VAL A 60 -13.17 -0.38 -5.36
CA VAL A 60 -13.68 0.68 -4.47
C VAL A 60 -14.49 1.70 -5.26
N VAL A 61 -14.09 1.98 -6.50
CA VAL A 61 -14.86 2.88 -7.39
C VAL A 61 -16.24 2.29 -7.68
N ARG A 62 -16.33 0.98 -7.95
CA ARG A 62 -17.62 0.29 -8.15
C ARG A 62 -18.46 0.26 -6.89
N TYR A 63 -17.84 -0.01 -5.74
CA TYR A 63 -18.52 -0.07 -4.44
C TYR A 63 -19.30 1.22 -4.13
N TYR A 64 -18.72 2.38 -4.47
CA TYR A 64 -19.38 3.69 -4.32
C TYR A 64 -20.24 4.12 -5.51
N GLY A 65 -20.65 3.20 -6.40
CA GLY A 65 -21.57 3.51 -7.50
C GLY A 65 -20.90 4.14 -8.73
N GLY A 66 -19.60 3.92 -8.93
CA GLY A 66 -18.84 4.43 -10.06
C GLY A 66 -18.06 5.71 -9.73
N ALA A 67 -17.48 6.32 -10.76
CA ALA A 67 -16.56 7.45 -10.60
C ALA A 67 -17.20 8.67 -9.90
N GLU A 68 -18.47 8.98 -10.21
CA GLU A 68 -19.15 10.13 -9.60
C GLU A 68 -19.48 9.89 -8.12
N GLY A 69 -20.08 8.75 -7.80
CA GLY A 69 -20.41 8.42 -6.42
C GLY A 69 -19.15 8.30 -5.55
N PHE A 70 -18.06 7.76 -6.10
CA PHE A 70 -16.78 7.75 -5.42
C PHE A 70 -16.18 9.16 -5.26
N ARG A 71 -16.33 10.04 -6.26
CA ARG A 71 -15.91 11.45 -6.16
C ARG A 71 -16.63 12.18 -5.02
N GLU A 72 -17.93 11.98 -4.88
CA GLU A 72 -18.71 12.61 -3.82
C GLU A 72 -18.33 12.06 -2.44
N TYR A 73 -18.06 10.76 -2.35
CA TYR A 73 -17.50 10.15 -1.13
C TYR A 73 -16.16 10.79 -0.72
N ILE A 74 -15.19 10.90 -1.64
CA ILE A 74 -13.86 11.44 -1.30
C ILE A 74 -13.92 12.93 -0.93
N LYS A 75 -14.80 13.73 -1.57
CA LYS A 75 -15.02 15.14 -1.19
C LYS A 75 -15.58 15.26 0.22
N ARG A 76 -16.51 14.39 0.60
CA ARG A 76 -17.05 14.33 1.96
C ARG A 76 -15.99 13.90 2.98
N ALA A 77 -15.19 12.89 2.64
CA ALA A 77 -14.08 12.47 3.48
C ALA A 77 -13.05 13.60 3.65
N ARG A 78 -12.83 14.41 2.61
CA ARG A 78 -11.97 15.60 2.65
C ARG A 78 -12.51 16.66 3.59
N SER A 79 -13.79 17.02 3.51
CA SER A 79 -14.37 18.10 4.32
C SER A 79 -14.32 17.80 5.83
N VAL A 80 -14.43 16.52 6.21
CA VAL A 80 -14.24 16.08 7.60
C VAL A 80 -12.78 16.25 8.04
N ASN A 81 -11.82 15.98 7.15
CA ASN A 81 -10.39 16.00 7.44
C ASN A 81 -9.74 17.39 7.39
N SER A 82 -10.29 18.32 6.61
CA SER A 82 -9.68 19.64 6.32
C SER A 82 -9.85 20.68 7.43
N SER A 83 -10.45 20.33 8.56
CA SER A 83 -11.05 21.31 9.48
C SER A 83 -10.11 21.93 10.52
N ILE A 84 -8.85 21.47 10.72
CA ILE A 84 -8.10 21.90 11.94
C ILE A 84 -6.60 22.23 11.76
N VAL A 85 -5.85 21.69 10.79
CA VAL A 85 -4.39 21.95 10.66
C VAL A 85 -3.97 21.89 9.20
N GLU A 86 -2.95 22.67 8.80
CA GLU A 86 -2.22 22.44 7.54
C GLU A 86 -1.82 20.96 7.46
N GLU A 87 -2.41 20.24 6.51
CA GLU A 87 -2.23 18.80 6.43
C GLU A 87 -0.79 18.45 6.09
N LYS A 88 -0.06 18.00 7.11
CA LYS A 88 1.28 17.44 6.94
C LYS A 88 1.23 16.26 5.97
N LYS A 89 2.35 16.06 5.28
CA LYS A 89 2.54 14.88 4.45
C LYS A 89 2.47 13.62 5.32
N GLU A 90 1.56 12.70 4.96
CA GLU A 90 1.49 11.39 5.60
C GLU A 90 2.76 10.58 5.32
N ARG A 91 3.25 9.87 6.33
CA ARG A 91 4.38 8.94 6.16
C ARG A 91 3.84 7.61 5.65
N ILE A 92 4.49 7.03 4.64
CA ILE A 92 4.14 5.73 4.09
C ILE A 92 5.29 4.73 4.21
N GLU A 93 4.95 3.46 4.43
CA GLU A 93 5.90 2.37 4.60
C GLU A 93 5.33 1.09 3.96
N LEU A 94 6.13 0.38 3.16
CA LEU A 94 5.75 -0.91 2.59
C LEU A 94 5.95 -1.99 3.65
N LEU A 95 4.87 -2.60 4.11
CA LEU A 95 4.94 -3.68 5.12
C LEU A 95 5.09 -5.04 4.48
N GLN A 96 4.39 -5.26 3.37
CA GLN A 96 4.35 -6.55 2.72
C GLN A 96 4.22 -6.38 1.21
N LEU A 97 4.93 -7.22 0.47
CA LEU A 97 4.83 -7.38 -0.96
C LEU A 97 4.67 -8.86 -1.27
N VAL A 98 3.59 -9.22 -1.93
CA VAL A 98 3.28 -10.57 -2.37
C VAL A 98 3.26 -10.59 -3.89
N ASN A 99 3.85 -11.62 -4.48
CA ASN A 99 3.77 -11.91 -5.90
C ASN A 99 3.19 -13.31 -6.04
N ASP A 100 2.08 -13.42 -6.76
CA ASP A 100 1.58 -14.69 -7.24
C ASP A 100 1.51 -14.67 -8.78
N ILE A 101 2.46 -15.36 -9.41
CA ILE A 101 2.76 -15.62 -10.85
C ILE A 101 2.51 -14.46 -11.86
N ARG A 102 1.37 -13.75 -11.79
CA ARG A 102 0.98 -12.66 -12.69
C ARG A 102 0.49 -11.39 -11.99
N GLU A 103 0.28 -11.41 -10.68
CA GLU A 103 -0.23 -10.26 -9.95
C GLU A 103 0.62 -9.98 -8.72
N TRP A 104 0.87 -8.68 -8.49
CA TRP A 104 1.50 -8.22 -7.27
C TRP A 104 0.46 -7.57 -6.39
N GLN A 105 0.56 -7.83 -5.10
CA GLN A 105 -0.24 -7.15 -4.10
C GLN A 105 0.64 -6.69 -2.95
N CYS A 106 0.25 -5.60 -2.29
CA CYS A 106 1.03 -5.05 -1.19
C CYS A 106 0.16 -4.46 -0.09
N VAL A 107 0.75 -4.36 1.10
CA VAL A 107 0.20 -3.61 2.24
C VAL A 107 1.11 -2.41 2.50
N ILE A 108 0.55 -1.21 2.44
CA ILE A 108 1.22 0.05 2.76
C ILE A 108 0.66 0.57 4.08
N ARG A 109 1.53 0.78 5.07
CA ARG A 109 1.20 1.52 6.28
C ARG A 109 1.21 3.01 5.98
N LYS A 110 0.20 3.71 6.48
CA LYS A 110 0.09 5.18 6.50
C LYS A 110 0.15 5.65 7.94
N THR A 111 0.92 6.69 8.20
CA THR A 111 0.93 7.38 9.49
C THR A 111 0.65 8.86 9.28
N ARG A 112 -0.41 9.35 9.91
CA ARG A 112 -0.80 10.76 9.92
C ARG A 112 -0.76 11.30 11.34
N GLU A 113 -0.08 12.41 11.52
CA GLU A 113 -0.15 13.21 12.74
C GLU A 113 -1.45 14.03 12.74
N THR A 114 -2.17 14.02 13.85
CA THR A 114 -3.40 14.79 14.04
C THR A 114 -3.58 15.20 15.51
N ILE A 115 -4.61 16.00 15.77
CA ILE A 115 -5.06 16.34 17.12
C ILE A 115 -6.42 15.67 17.34
N ILE A 116 -6.53 14.86 18.39
CA ILE A 116 -7.77 14.22 18.83
C ILE A 116 -7.99 14.66 20.29
N ASP A 117 -9.14 15.27 20.56
CA ASP A 117 -9.51 15.78 21.89
C ASP A 117 -8.42 16.67 22.52
N GLY A 118 -7.83 17.56 21.71
CA GLY A 118 -6.78 18.48 22.14
C GLY A 118 -5.39 17.85 22.35
N ARG A 119 -5.22 16.55 22.08
CA ARG A 119 -3.96 15.82 22.23
C ARG A 119 -3.38 15.43 20.88
N LYS A 120 -2.06 15.56 20.73
CA LYS A 120 -1.36 15.04 19.55
C LYS A 120 -1.44 13.51 19.52
N ALA A 121 -1.78 12.98 18.35
CA ALA A 121 -1.86 11.55 18.10
C ALA A 121 -1.31 11.22 16.71
N ASP A 122 -0.64 10.07 16.61
CA ASP A 122 -0.37 9.39 15.35
C ASP A 122 -1.54 8.44 15.06
N VAL A 123 -2.18 8.63 13.92
CA VAL A 123 -3.15 7.68 13.37
C VAL A 123 -2.42 6.79 12.38
N ILE A 124 -2.39 5.49 12.65
CA ILE A 124 -1.82 4.47 11.77
C ILE A 124 -2.95 3.72 11.09
N SER A 125 -2.95 3.73 9.75
CA SER A 125 -3.89 3.00 8.90
C SER A 125 -3.15 2.28 7.77
N TYR A 126 -3.88 1.56 6.93
CA TYR A 126 -3.29 0.74 5.87
C TYR A 126 -4.02 0.88 4.55
N MET A 127 -3.27 0.80 3.45
CA MET A 127 -3.78 0.62 2.10
C MET A 127 -3.39 -0.75 1.57
N VAL A 128 -4.28 -1.32 0.77
CA VAL A 128 -3.95 -2.47 -0.08
C VAL A 128 -3.74 -1.97 -1.49
N GLY A 129 -2.66 -2.43 -2.12
CA GLY A 129 -2.34 -2.14 -3.51
C GLY A 129 -2.29 -3.39 -4.37
N GLN A 130 -2.65 -3.27 -5.65
CA GLN A 130 -2.47 -4.31 -6.65
C GLN A 130 -1.82 -3.75 -7.92
N SER A 131 -0.96 -4.54 -8.52
CA SER A 131 -0.44 -4.36 -9.88
C SER A 131 -0.75 -5.60 -10.73
N LYS A 132 -1.31 -5.36 -11.91
CA LYS A 132 -1.60 -6.40 -12.93
C LYS A 132 -0.63 -6.40 -14.10
N ASP A 133 0.39 -5.55 -14.05
CA ASP A 133 1.40 -5.33 -15.08
C ASP A 133 2.80 -5.53 -14.52
N THR A 134 3.00 -6.63 -13.79
CA THR A 134 4.28 -7.02 -13.19
C THR A 134 4.96 -5.93 -12.36
N GLY A 135 4.19 -5.20 -11.55
CA GLY A 135 4.70 -4.18 -10.65
C GLY A 135 4.93 -2.80 -11.29
N GLN A 136 4.56 -2.60 -12.55
CA GLN A 136 4.86 -1.36 -13.27
C GLN A 136 3.90 -0.21 -12.92
N SER A 137 2.61 -0.50 -12.74
CA SER A 137 1.60 0.44 -12.26
C SER A 137 0.78 -0.18 -11.13
N TRP A 138 0.32 0.67 -10.22
CA TRP A 138 -0.36 0.23 -9.01
C TRP A 138 -1.66 0.99 -8.79
N LYS A 139 -2.64 0.28 -8.24
CA LYS A 139 -3.93 0.84 -7.82
C LYS A 139 -4.18 0.49 -6.36
N TYR A 140 -4.79 1.41 -5.62
CA TYR A 140 -4.90 1.33 -4.16
C TYR A 140 -6.29 1.61 -3.64
N PHE A 141 -6.59 1.16 -2.43
CA PHE A 141 -7.68 1.71 -1.64
C PHE A 141 -7.29 1.66 -0.16
N ASP A 142 -7.81 2.63 0.61
CA ASP A 142 -7.67 2.65 2.06
C ASP A 142 -8.58 1.58 2.68
N VAL A 143 -8.01 0.77 3.57
CA VAL A 143 -8.78 -0.17 4.39
C VAL A 143 -9.26 0.58 5.62
N ALA A 144 -10.41 1.24 5.50
CA ALA A 144 -10.98 2.01 6.59
C ALA A 144 -11.79 1.11 7.55
N TYR A 145 -11.55 1.27 8.86
CA TYR A 145 -12.39 0.78 9.97
C TYR A 145 -12.65 -0.74 10.04
N ASN A 146 -11.61 -1.57 9.88
CA ASN A 146 -11.57 -2.94 10.38
C ASN A 146 -12.66 -3.89 9.84
N SER A 147 -12.38 -4.57 8.72
CA SER A 147 -12.17 -6.03 8.75
C SER A 147 -11.69 -6.53 7.38
N VAL A 148 -10.97 -7.64 7.37
CA VAL A 148 -10.62 -8.37 6.14
C VAL A 148 -11.89 -8.78 5.37
N GLU A 149 -13.03 -8.95 6.04
CA GLU A 149 -14.29 -9.27 5.37
C GLU A 149 -14.77 -8.14 4.44
N ASN A 150 -14.58 -6.86 4.80
CA ASN A 150 -14.93 -5.76 3.89
C ASN A 150 -13.97 -5.66 2.70
N VAL A 151 -12.73 -6.09 2.90
CA VAL A 151 -11.70 -6.09 1.85
C VAL A 151 -12.06 -7.06 0.74
N ILE A 152 -12.62 -8.25 1.04
CA ILE A 152 -12.98 -9.23 0.00
C ILE A 152 -14.14 -8.77 -0.88
N TYR A 153 -15.07 -7.96 -0.35
CA TYR A 153 -16.15 -7.38 -1.16
C TYR A 153 -15.63 -6.32 -2.14
N ILE A 154 -14.58 -5.60 -1.75
CA ILE A 154 -13.96 -4.58 -2.60
C ILE A 154 -13.01 -5.25 -3.60
N MET A 155 -12.10 -6.11 -3.13
CA MET A 155 -11.05 -6.81 -3.86
C MET A 155 -11.22 -8.33 -3.69
N PRO A 156 -12.10 -8.98 -4.49
CA PRO A 156 -12.35 -10.42 -4.39
C PRO A 156 -11.14 -11.28 -4.75
N ASP A 157 -10.17 -10.71 -5.48
CA ASP A 157 -8.91 -11.34 -5.88
C ASP A 157 -7.78 -11.12 -4.87
N ILE A 158 -8.07 -10.70 -3.64
CA ILE A 158 -7.04 -10.51 -2.61
C ILE A 158 -6.35 -11.83 -2.24
N SER A 159 -5.03 -11.82 -2.11
CA SER A 159 -4.24 -12.95 -1.69
C SER A 159 -4.45 -13.27 -0.22
N ASP A 160 -4.69 -14.54 0.08
CA ASP A 160 -4.73 -15.12 1.43
C ASP A 160 -3.41 -14.98 2.20
N LYS A 161 -2.31 -14.69 1.51
CA LYS A 161 -0.99 -14.43 2.10
C LYS A 161 -0.85 -13.00 2.63
N LEU A 162 -1.76 -12.08 2.30
CA LEU A 162 -1.68 -10.70 2.77
C LEU A 162 -2.15 -10.60 4.22
N PHE A 163 -1.32 -9.95 5.04
CA PHE A 163 -1.65 -9.58 6.40
C PHE A 163 -1.89 -8.08 6.50
N ILE A 164 -3.14 -7.69 6.78
CA ILE A 164 -3.54 -6.29 6.96
C ILE A 164 -3.76 -6.05 8.46
N PRO A 165 -2.91 -5.27 9.14
CA PRO A 165 -3.09 -5.03 10.57
C PRO A 165 -4.29 -4.12 10.85
N GLU A 166 -4.74 -4.11 12.10
CA GLU A 166 -5.80 -3.19 12.55
C GLU A 166 -5.31 -1.76 12.69
N ARG A 167 -6.20 -0.80 12.43
CA ARG A 167 -5.94 0.63 12.59
C ARG A 167 -5.60 0.96 14.04
N GLN A 168 -4.60 1.81 14.25
CA GLN A 168 -4.16 2.24 15.59
C GLN A 168 -4.20 3.76 15.74
N ILE A 169 -4.42 4.22 16.97
CA ILE A 169 -4.27 5.62 17.38
C ILE A 169 -3.29 5.63 18.55
N ILE A 170 -2.18 6.34 18.41
CA ILE A 170 -1.12 6.42 19.41
C ILE A 170 -0.99 7.85 19.87
N PHE A 171 -1.29 8.13 21.13
CA PHE A 171 -1.10 9.48 21.69
C PHE A 171 0.36 9.70 22.08
N GLU A 172 0.86 10.94 21.94
CA GLU A 172 2.26 11.31 22.21
C GLU A 172 2.78 10.87 23.60
N ARG A 173 1.93 10.90 24.63
CA ARG A 173 2.28 10.43 25.98
C ARG A 173 2.57 8.93 26.06
N ASP A 174 1.92 8.11 25.22
CA ASP A 174 2.09 6.65 25.21
C ASP A 174 3.36 6.23 24.46
N GLN A 175 3.95 7.14 23.67
CA GLN A 175 5.22 6.91 23.00
C GLN A 175 6.42 7.06 23.96
N LEU A 176 6.29 7.89 25.00
CA LEU A 176 7.33 8.11 26.01
C LEU A 176 7.50 6.90 26.94
N THR A 177 6.43 6.16 27.22
CA THR A 177 6.45 4.95 28.05
C THR A 177 7.03 3.72 27.36
N LYS A 178 7.11 3.70 26.03
CA LYS A 178 7.72 2.57 25.27
C LYS A 178 9.22 2.73 25.03
N LYS A 179 9.81 3.87 25.37
CA LYS A 179 11.23 4.18 25.17
C LYS A 179 12.10 4.02 26.43
N ASN A 180 11.49 3.66 27.57
CA ASN A 180 12.17 3.31 28.82
C ASN A 180 11.95 1.82 29.10
#